data_AF-A0A8J5JRB6-F1
#
_entry.id   AF-A0A8J5JRB6-F1
#
_cell.length_a   1.000
_cell.length_b   1.000
_cell.length_c   1.000
_cell.angle_alpha   90.00
_cell.angle_beta   90.00
_cell.angle_gamma   90.00
#
_symmetry.space_group_name_H-M   'P 1'
#
loop_
_entity.id
_entity.type
_entity.pdbx_description
1 polymer ?
#
loop_
_entity_poly.entity_id
_entity_poly.type
_entity_poly.pdbx_seq_one_letter_code
_entity_poly.pdbx_strand_id
1 'polypeptide(L)'
;MKTVTPKQLSTMKRLKKDIRQKKERRYENKRGRLEKEEHGKPRAPGNAFFLFWMSLDQGELRRKEFLKEAARKWSSLGEEDQRPFFERADKLREQYFGELKEWEAQMAKAGNFHLIRPQHRVVYKLFQVQQDNQQED
;
A
#
# COMPACT_ATOMS: atom_id res chain seq x y z
N MET A 1 19.03 -8.37 -47.56
CA MET A 1 19.04 -8.68 -46.11
C MET A 1 18.55 -7.44 -45.36
N LYS A 2 17.51 -7.55 -44.51
CA LYS A 2 17.05 -6.39 -43.71
C LYS A 2 18.04 -6.19 -42.55
N THR A 3 19.00 -5.30 -42.71
CA THR A 3 19.98 -4.95 -41.68
C THR A 3 19.34 -4.04 -40.64
N VAL A 4 19.55 -4.34 -39.36
CA VAL A 4 19.03 -3.52 -38.27
C VAL A 4 19.73 -2.16 -38.30
N THR A 5 18.95 -1.10 -38.49
CA THR A 5 19.48 0.27 -38.56
C THR A 5 20.06 0.68 -37.20
N PRO A 6 21.11 1.52 -37.12
CA PRO A 6 21.67 1.99 -35.85
C PRO A 6 20.63 2.56 -34.87
N LYS A 7 19.58 3.22 -35.39
CA LYS A 7 18.44 3.71 -34.60
C LYS A 7 17.60 2.59 -33.98
N GLN A 8 17.42 1.46 -34.68
CA GLN A 8 16.71 0.28 -34.15
C GLN A 8 17.55 -0.42 -33.08
N LEU A 9 18.87 -0.47 -33.23
CA LEU A 9 19.78 -0.99 -32.21
C LEU A 9 19.74 -0.16 -30.92
N SER A 10 19.74 1.17 -31.01
CA SER A 10 19.68 2.05 -29.84
C SER A 10 18.31 1.98 -29.14
N THR A 11 17.21 1.90 -29.88
CA THR A 11 15.88 1.71 -29.29
C THR A 11 15.77 0.36 -28.59
N MET A 12 16.28 -0.72 -29.18
CA MET A 12 16.31 -2.04 -28.54
C MET A 12 17.17 -2.04 -27.26
N LYS A 13 18.33 -1.35 -27.26
CA LYS A 13 19.16 -1.21 -26.05
C LYS A 13 18.42 -0.47 -24.93
N ARG A 14 17.76 0.65 -25.25
CA ARG A 14 16.95 1.40 -24.27
C ARG A 14 15.80 0.55 -23.73
N LEU A 15 15.05 -0.13 -24.60
CA LEU A 15 13.94 -0.98 -24.19
C LEU A 15 14.39 -2.11 -23.27
N LYS A 16 15.52 -2.77 -23.56
CA LYS A 16 16.10 -3.80 -22.68
C LYS A 16 16.50 -3.23 -21.31
N LYS A 17 17.10 -2.04 -21.28
CA LYS A 17 17.45 -1.34 -20.03
C LYS A 17 16.19 -1.02 -19.22
N ASP A 18 15.14 -0.49 -19.85
CA ASP A 18 13.88 -0.16 -19.20
C ASP A 18 13.18 -1.40 -18.63
N ILE A 19 13.18 -2.51 -19.37
CA ILE A 19 12.64 -3.79 -18.90
C ILE A 19 13.40 -4.27 -17.67
N ARG A 20 14.74 -4.22 -17.69
CA ARG A 20 15.58 -4.60 -16.55
C ARG A 20 15.29 -3.74 -15.33
N GLN A 21 15.26 -2.41 -15.48
CA GLN A 21 14.95 -1.48 -14.40
C GLN A 21 13.54 -1.68 -13.84
N LYS A 22 12.54 -1.88 -14.71
CA LYS A 22 11.17 -2.19 -14.29
C LYS A 22 11.10 -3.50 -13.51
N LYS A 23 11.88 -4.51 -13.91
CA LYS A 23 11.97 -5.79 -13.21
C LYS A 23 12.59 -5.60 -11.83
N GLU A 24 13.74 -4.95 -11.73
CA GLU A 24 14.45 -4.67 -10.48
C GLU A 24 13.58 -3.90 -9.47
N ARG A 25 12.95 -2.81 -9.92
CA ARG A 25 12.00 -2.04 -9.10
C ARG A 25 10.84 -2.91 -8.56
N ARG A 26 10.34 -3.87 -9.34
CA ARG A 26 9.29 -4.80 -8.86
C ARG A 26 9.82 -5.72 -7.76
N TYR A 27 11.05 -6.20 -7.86
CA TYR A 27 11.68 -7.01 -6.82
C TYR A 27 11.90 -6.21 -5.54
N GLU A 28 12.43 -5.00 -5.64
CA GLU A 28 12.63 -4.12 -4.48
C GLU A 28 11.31 -3.78 -3.80
N ASN A 29 10.27 -3.42 -4.56
CA ASN A 29 8.94 -3.16 -4.02
C ASN A 29 8.34 -4.39 -3.33
N LYS A 30 8.55 -5.59 -3.90
CA LYS A 30 8.10 -6.84 -3.28
C LYS A 30 8.85 -7.10 -1.97
N ARG A 31 10.17 -6.94 -1.97
CA ARG A 31 11.03 -7.13 -0.79
C ARG A 31 10.63 -6.19 0.33
N GLY A 32 10.53 -4.89 0.05
CA GLY A 32 10.14 -3.90 1.06
C GLY A 32 8.68 -4.05 1.53
N ARG A 33 7.83 -4.76 0.80
CA ARG A 33 6.49 -5.13 1.28
C ARG A 33 6.56 -6.30 2.26
N LEU A 34 7.30 -7.35 1.91
CA LEU A 34 7.48 -8.53 2.76
C LEU A 34 8.16 -8.17 4.09
N GLU A 35 9.17 -7.31 4.04
CA GLU A 35 9.87 -6.85 5.24
C GLU A 35 8.92 -6.11 6.20
N LYS A 36 8.00 -5.28 5.67
CA LYS A 36 6.98 -4.62 6.50
C LYS A 36 5.97 -5.62 7.06
N GLU A 37 5.61 -6.64 6.29
CA GLU A 37 4.69 -7.70 6.71
C GLU A 37 5.30 -8.57 7.82
N GLU A 38 6.59 -8.90 7.71
CA GLU A 38 7.37 -9.61 8.72
C GLU A 38 7.44 -8.83 10.05
N HIS A 39 7.55 -7.51 9.98
CA HIS A 39 7.49 -6.63 11.15
C HIS A 39 6.06 -6.36 11.63
N GLY A 40 5.05 -7.07 11.13
CA GLY A 40 3.67 -6.97 11.60
C GLY A 40 2.99 -5.63 11.26
N LYS A 41 3.39 -4.96 10.17
CA LYS A 41 2.79 -3.69 9.78
C LYS A 41 1.27 -3.84 9.61
N PRO A 42 0.45 -2.99 10.28
CA PRO A 42 -1.00 -2.99 10.10
C PRO A 42 -1.39 -2.86 8.62
N ARG A 43 -2.42 -3.59 8.21
CA ARG A 43 -2.92 -3.55 6.83
C ARG A 43 -3.97 -2.45 6.70
N ALA A 44 -3.85 -1.64 5.66
CA ALA A 44 -4.84 -0.61 5.37
C ALA A 44 -6.24 -1.24 5.17
N PRO A 45 -7.28 -0.72 5.82
CA PRO A 45 -8.63 -1.22 5.68
C PRO A 45 -9.17 -0.91 4.28
N GLY A 46 -10.18 -1.68 3.87
CA GLY A 46 -10.90 -1.39 2.64
C GLY A 46 -11.75 -0.14 2.75
N ASN A 47 -12.01 0.52 1.62
CA ASN A 47 -12.97 1.62 1.54
C ASN A 47 -14.42 1.11 1.62
N ALA A 48 -15.39 2.02 1.67
CA ALA A 48 -16.82 1.69 1.77
C ALA A 48 -17.27 0.69 0.70
N PHE A 49 -16.91 0.92 -0.56
CA PHE A 49 -17.22 -0.01 -1.65
C PHE A 49 -16.60 -1.40 -1.44
N PHE A 50 -15.36 -1.49 -0.95
CA PHE A 50 -14.74 -2.77 -0.66
C PHE A 50 -15.50 -3.52 0.44
N LEU A 51 -15.95 -2.83 1.49
CA LEU A 51 -16.76 -3.44 2.55
C LEU A 51 -18.11 -3.95 2.02
N PHE A 52 -18.76 -3.17 1.16
CA PHE A 52 -19.97 -3.60 0.45
C PHE A 52 -19.71 -4.81 -0.44
N TRP A 53 -18.67 -4.75 -1.26
CA TRP A 53 -18.29 -5.84 -2.17
C TRP A 53 -17.99 -7.13 -1.39
N MET A 54 -17.32 -7.03 -0.24
CA MET A 54 -17.05 -8.17 0.65
C MET A 54 -18.31 -8.71 1.34
N SER A 55 -19.39 -7.92 1.46
CA SER A 55 -20.67 -8.38 2.00
C SER A 55 -21.54 -9.11 0.97
N LEU A 56 -21.23 -8.98 -0.32
CA LEU A 56 -21.97 -9.66 -1.37
C LEU A 56 -21.47 -11.09 -1.55
N ASP A 57 -22.38 -12.02 -1.84
CA ASP A 57 -22.01 -13.36 -2.26
C ASP A 57 -21.57 -13.36 -3.72
N GLN A 58 -20.38 -13.92 -3.97
CA GLN A 58 -19.81 -14.04 -5.31
C GLN A 58 -20.57 -15.07 -6.16
N GLY A 59 -21.12 -16.11 -5.53
CA GLY A 59 -21.67 -17.26 -6.24
C GLY A 59 -20.68 -17.87 -7.24
N GLU A 60 -21.17 -18.28 -8.41
CA GLU A 60 -20.36 -18.90 -9.47
C GLU A 60 -19.67 -17.90 -10.42
N LEU A 61 -19.95 -16.60 -10.25
CA LEU A 61 -19.42 -15.58 -11.14
C LEU A 61 -17.89 -15.50 -11.07
N ARG A 62 -17.27 -15.24 -12.23
CA ARG A 62 -15.86 -14.94 -12.26
C ARG A 62 -15.61 -13.63 -11.51
N ARG A 63 -14.56 -13.57 -10.68
CA ARG A 63 -14.21 -12.38 -9.87
C ARG A 63 -14.27 -11.04 -10.63
N LYS A 64 -13.89 -11.01 -11.92
CA LYS A 64 -13.95 -9.79 -12.74
C LYS A 64 -15.38 -9.36 -13.08
N GLU A 65 -16.26 -10.31 -13.36
CA GLU A 65 -17.67 -10.05 -13.65
C GLU A 65 -18.40 -9.67 -12.37
N PHE A 66 -18.15 -10.41 -11.28
CA PHE A 66 -18.69 -10.10 -9.97
C PHE A 66 -18.35 -8.68 -9.50
N LEU A 67 -17.09 -8.25 -9.68
CA LEU A 67 -16.68 -6.89 -9.33
C LEU A 67 -17.42 -5.83 -10.17
N LYS A 68 -17.67 -6.09 -11.46
CA LYS A 68 -18.42 -5.18 -12.33
C LYS A 68 -19.88 -5.09 -11.88
N GLU A 69 -20.49 -6.21 -11.52
CA GLU A 69 -21.86 -6.23 -11.01
C GLU A 69 -21.98 -5.54 -9.65
N ALA A 70 -21.05 -5.80 -8.74
CA ALA A 70 -20.97 -5.11 -7.46
C ALA A 70 -20.84 -3.59 -7.66
N ALA A 71 -19.99 -3.14 -8.59
CA ALA A 71 -19.85 -1.72 -8.91
C ALA A 71 -21.16 -1.11 -9.43
N ARG A 72 -21.89 -1.81 -10.31
CA ARG A 72 -23.20 -1.37 -10.79
C ARG A 72 -24.22 -1.28 -9.65
N LYS A 73 -24.29 -2.31 -8.80
CA LYS A 73 -25.16 -2.34 -7.62
C LYS A 73 -24.85 -1.18 -6.68
N TRP A 74 -23.57 -0.95 -6.38
CA TRP A 74 -23.12 0.16 -5.55
C TRP A 74 -23.56 1.51 -6.12
N SER A 75 -23.38 1.75 -7.43
CA SER A 75 -23.82 2.99 -8.07
C SER A 75 -25.34 3.16 -8.10
N SER A 76 -26.12 2.09 -8.02
CA SER A 76 -27.58 2.16 -7.90
C SER A 76 -28.08 2.31 -6.47
N LEU A 77 -27.24 2.06 -5.45
CA LEU A 77 -27.62 2.28 -4.05
C LEU A 77 -27.71 3.79 -3.77
N GLY A 78 -28.75 4.18 -3.03
CA GLY A 78 -28.88 5.55 -2.52
C GLY A 78 -27.87 5.85 -1.42
N GLU A 79 -27.73 7.13 -1.07
CA GLU A 79 -26.81 7.56 -0.01
C GLU A 79 -27.11 6.89 1.33
N GLU A 80 -28.38 6.68 1.66
CA GLU A 80 -28.80 6.04 2.91
C GLU A 80 -28.32 4.58 3.01
N ASP A 81 -28.36 3.83 1.91
CA ASP A 81 -27.90 2.44 1.86
C ASP A 81 -26.37 2.33 1.84
N GLN A 82 -25.69 3.35 1.30
CA GLN A 82 -24.23 3.40 1.31
C GLN A 82 -23.67 3.87 2.66
N ARG A 83 -24.42 4.66 3.42
CA ARG A 83 -24.00 5.29 4.68
C ARG A 83 -23.38 4.31 5.69
N PRO A 84 -23.97 3.12 5.96
CA PRO A 84 -23.38 2.17 6.90
C PRO A 84 -21.98 1.70 6.50
N PHE A 85 -21.69 1.60 5.20
CA PHE A 85 -20.38 1.20 4.70
C PHE A 85 -19.36 2.32 4.81
N PHE A 86 -19.78 3.58 4.61
CA PHE A 86 -18.92 4.74 4.85
C PHE A 86 -18.56 4.87 6.33
N GLU A 87 -19.54 4.83 7.23
CA GLU A 87 -19.31 4.90 8.67
C GLU A 87 -18.37 3.77 9.14
N ARG A 88 -18.57 2.56 8.63
CA ARG A 88 -17.69 1.43 8.94
C ARG A 88 -16.27 1.61 8.39
N ALA A 89 -16.14 2.12 7.16
CA ALA A 89 -14.84 2.39 6.56
C ALA A 89 -14.07 3.47 7.33
N ASP A 90 -14.75 4.52 7.79
CA ASP A 90 -14.13 5.58 8.59
C ASP A 90 -13.66 5.06 9.95
N LYS A 91 -14.48 4.30 10.67
CA LYS A 91 -14.07 3.68 11.95
C LYS A 91 -12.85 2.77 11.79
N LEU A 92 -12.84 1.91 10.77
CA LEU A 92 -11.70 1.04 10.49
C LEU A 92 -10.46 1.85 10.13
N ARG A 93 -10.62 2.96 9.40
CA ARG A 93 -9.51 3.85 9.04
C ARG A 93 -8.91 4.53 10.26
N GLU A 94 -9.73 5.01 11.19
CA GLU A 94 -9.29 5.59 12.46
C GLU A 94 -8.50 4.58 13.28
N GLN A 95 -9.05 3.37 13.45
CA GLN A 95 -8.36 2.27 14.15
C GLN A 95 -7.01 1.97 13.50
N TYR A 96 -6.98 1.82 12.17
CA TYR A 96 -5.75 1.57 11.42
C TYR A 96 -4.69 2.67 11.63
N PHE A 97 -5.09 3.94 11.69
CA PHE A 97 -4.13 5.01 11.93
C PHE A 97 -3.56 4.99 13.34
N GLY A 98 -4.35 4.57 14.34
CA GLY A 98 -3.88 4.31 15.70
C GLY A 98 -2.82 3.20 15.72
N GLU A 99 -3.19 2.02 15.23
CA GLU A 99 -2.29 0.85 15.15
C GLU A 99 -1.02 1.18 14.35
N LEU A 100 -1.15 1.92 13.23
CA LEU A 100 -0.01 2.31 12.41
C LEU A 100 0.94 3.26 13.15
N LYS A 101 0.42 4.19 13.96
CA LYS A 101 1.24 5.11 14.74
C LYS A 101 2.05 4.34 15.80
N GLU A 102 1.41 3.42 16.50
CA GLU A 102 2.06 2.54 17.48
C GLU A 102 3.15 1.68 16.82
N TRP A 103 2.83 1.09 15.68
CA TRP A 103 3.80 0.33 14.89
C TRP A 103 4.99 1.18 14.44
N GLU A 104 4.76 2.40 13.96
CA GLU A 104 5.85 3.31 13.56
C GLU A 104 6.75 3.69 14.74
N ALA A 105 6.18 3.92 15.92
CA ALA A 105 6.94 4.18 17.14
C ALA A 105 7.79 2.96 17.55
N GLN A 106 7.24 1.74 17.46
CA GLN A 106 7.99 0.51 17.72
C GLN A 106 9.15 0.33 16.73
N MET A 107 8.91 0.58 15.43
CA MET A 107 9.97 0.52 14.42
C MET A 107 11.06 1.56 14.66
N ALA A 108 10.69 2.77 15.08
CA ALA A 108 11.65 3.82 15.42
C ALA A 108 12.53 3.40 16.59
N LYS A 109 11.92 2.88 17.67
CA LYS A 109 12.64 2.37 18.85
C LYS A 109 13.62 1.23 18.49
N ALA A 110 13.25 0.37 17.54
CA ALA A 110 14.11 -0.69 17.02
C ALA A 110 15.17 -0.20 16.02
N GLY A 111 15.21 1.09 15.68
CA GLY A 111 16.14 1.65 14.68
C GLY A 111 15.74 1.40 13.22
N ASN A 112 14.58 0.79 12.96
CA ASN A 112 14.09 0.39 11.64
C ASN A 112 13.37 1.54 10.90
N PHE A 113 14.02 2.70 10.79
CA PHE A 113 13.43 3.90 10.21
C PHE A 113 13.06 3.78 8.73
N HIS A 114 13.72 2.92 7.97
CA HIS A 114 13.40 2.71 6.54
C HIS A 114 12.01 2.11 6.33
N LEU A 115 11.46 1.41 7.33
CA LEU A 115 10.12 0.82 7.30
C LEU A 115 9.01 1.86 7.53
N ILE A 116 9.33 2.94 8.23
CA ILE A 116 8.43 4.05 8.55
C ILE A 116 8.10 4.87 7.29
N ARG A 117 6.90 5.45 7.26
CA ARG A 117 6.46 6.36 6.18
C ARG A 117 7.47 7.50 5.99
N PRO A 118 7.89 7.83 4.75
CA PRO A 118 8.92 8.84 4.49
C PRO A 118 8.69 10.18 5.21
N GLN A 119 7.44 10.65 5.24
CA GLN A 119 7.07 11.90 5.91
C GLN A 119 7.29 11.90 7.43
N HIS A 120 7.30 10.73 8.08
CA HIS A 120 7.41 10.61 9.53
C HIS A 120 8.82 10.22 9.99
N ARG A 121 9.71 9.81 9.08
CA ARG A 121 11.07 9.34 9.42
C ARG A 121 11.87 10.40 10.19
N VAL A 122 11.79 11.65 9.75
CA VAL A 122 12.52 12.76 10.37
C VAL A 122 12.01 13.02 11.79
N VAL A 123 10.68 13.04 11.97
CA VAL A 123 10.05 13.28 13.27
C VAL A 123 10.46 12.22 14.28
N TYR A 124 10.34 10.93 13.92
CA TYR A 124 10.73 9.84 14.82
C TYR A 124 12.22 9.81 15.11
N LYS A 125 13.07 10.16 14.13
CA LYS A 125 14.52 10.22 14.33
C LYS A 125 14.91 11.34 15.30
N LEU A 126 14.30 12.51 15.18
CA LEU A 126 14.51 13.62 16.10
C LEU A 126 14.03 13.28 17.51
N PHE A 127 12.85 12.66 17.63
CA PHE A 127 12.31 12.24 18.91
C PHE A 127 13.23 11.24 19.63
N GLN A 128 13.82 10.27 18.90
CA GLN A 128 14.75 9.32 19.50
C GLN A 128 16.01 10.00 20.05
N VAL A 129 16.63 10.90 19.28
CA VAL A 129 17.82 11.65 19.72
C VAL A 129 17.55 12.45 21.00
N GLN A 130 16.34 13.02 21.13
CA GLN A 130 15.95 13.74 22.34
C GLN A 130 15.82 12.84 23.57
N GLN A 131 15.35 11.60 23.40
CA GLN A 131 15.22 10.63 24.50
C GLN A 131 16.59 10.10 24.94
N ASP A 132 17.47 9.77 23.98
CA ASP A 132 18.82 9.28 24.27
C ASP A 132 19.64 10.32 25.05
N ASN A 133 19.54 11.61 24.67
CA ASN A 133 20.20 12.72 25.38
C ASN A 133 19.67 12.96 26.80
N GLN A 134 18.45 12.50 27.14
CA GLN A 134 17.90 12.65 28.50
C GLN A 134 18.23 11.47 29.41
N GLN A 135 18.91 10.44 28.90
CA GLN A 135 19.26 9.23 29.63
C GLN A 135 20.76 9.14 29.95
N GLU A 136 21.56 10.10 29.47
CA GLU A 136 23.01 10.22 29.67
C GLU A 136 23.42 11.23 30.77
N ASP A 137 22.46 11.86 31.46
CA ASP A 137 22.66 12.69 32.68
C ASP A 137 22.16 11.95 33.94
#